data_AF-A0A2V9P7I0-F1
#
_entry.id   AF-A0A2V9P7I0-F1
#
_cell.length_a   1.000
_cell.length_b   1.000
_cell.length_c   1.000
_cell.angle_alpha   90.00
_cell.angle_beta   90.00
_cell.angle_gamma   90.00
#
_symmetry.space_group_name_H-M   'P 1'
#
loop_
_entity.id
_entity.type
_entity.pdbx_description
1 polymer ?
#
loop_
_entity_poly.entity_id
_entity_poly.type
_entity_poly.pdbx_seq_one_letter_code
_entity_poly.pdbx_strand_id
1 'polypeptide(L)' 'KQTGFVDEAVLVSDTEPTRILGLSFWNSKEDAERYHREQYPKIQEMLKDLLGTEPVVRTFDVHTSTTHRIVSGKAA' A
#
# COMPACT_ATOMS: atom_id res chain seq x y z
N LYS A 1 5.90 -3.94 13.27
CA LYS A 1 5.94 -2.55 12.80
C LYS A 1 7.01 -2.46 11.71
N GLN A 2 6.66 -2.06 10.49
CA GLN A 2 7.59 -1.99 9.36
C GLN A 2 8.25 -0.61 9.35
N THR A 3 9.56 -0.56 9.14
CA THR A 3 10.29 0.72 9.07
C THR A 3 9.75 1.54 7.91
N GLY A 4 9.39 2.80 8.20
CA GLY A 4 8.86 3.75 7.22
C GLY A 4 7.37 3.63 6.92
N PHE A 5 6.64 2.65 7.49
CA PHE A 5 5.19 2.56 7.34
C PHE A 5 4.50 3.73 8.04
N VAL A 6 3.61 4.41 7.31
CA VAL A 6 2.85 5.57 7.78
C VAL A 6 1.43 5.15 8.12
N ASP A 7 0.69 4.64 7.13
CA ASP A 7 -0.70 4.24 7.28
C ASP A 7 -1.14 3.28 6.17
N GLU A 8 -2.32 2.68 6.33
CA GLU A 8 -2.99 1.88 5.32
C GLU A 8 -4.49 2.22 5.25
N ALA A 9 -4.97 2.53 4.05
CA ALA A 9 -6.39 2.68 3.76
C ALA A 9 -6.86 1.50 2.90
N VAL A 10 -7.90 0.81 3.36
CA VAL A 10 -8.55 -0.28 2.61
C VAL A 10 -9.90 0.20 2.11
N LEU A 11 -10.10 0.15 0.81
CA LEU A 11 -11.35 0.50 0.15
C LEU A 11 -11.99 -0.79 -0.38
N VAL A 12 -13.28 -0.95 -0.15
CA VAL A 12 -14.09 -2.02 -0.74
C VAL A 12 -14.95 -1.38 -1.83
N SER A 13 -15.04 -2.02 -3.00
CA SER A 13 -15.87 -1.50 -4.09
C SER A 13 -17.36 -1.56 -3.70
N ASP A 14 -18.09 -0.50 -4.02
CA ASP A 14 -19.54 -0.39 -3.87
C ASP A 14 -20.31 -1.08 -5.01
N THR A 15 -19.64 -1.36 -6.14
CA THR A 15 -20.22 -2.02 -7.32
C THR A 15 -19.72 -3.45 -7.54
N GLU A 16 -18.54 -3.81 -7.01
CA GLU A 16 -17.90 -5.11 -7.18
C GLU A 16 -17.61 -5.75 -5.80
N PRO A 17 -18.52 -6.57 -5.23
CA PRO A 17 -18.44 -7.02 -3.83
C PRO A 17 -17.17 -7.78 -3.43
N THR A 18 -16.43 -8.33 -4.40
CA THR A 18 -15.20 -9.11 -4.20
C THR A 18 -13.94 -8.31 -4.50
N ARG A 19 -14.07 -7.02 -4.85
CA ARG A 19 -12.93 -6.16 -5.18
C ARG A 19 -12.59 -5.24 -4.02
N ILE A 20 -11.31 -5.26 -3.66
CA ILE A 20 -10.72 -4.37 -2.66
C ILE A 20 -9.53 -3.62 -3.26
N LEU A 21 -9.24 -2.45 -2.70
CA LEU A 21 -8.04 -1.66 -2.97
C LEU A 21 -7.35 -1.35 -1.63
N GLY A 22 -6.15 -1.89 -1.44
CA GLY A 22 -5.26 -1.52 -0.35
C GLY A 22 -4.32 -0.39 -0.78
N LEU A 23 -4.30 0.70 -0.02
CA LEU A 23 -3.39 1.82 -0.19
C LEU A 23 -2.49 1.88 1.04
N SER A 24 -1.19 1.62 0.87
CA SER A 24 -0.22 1.80 1.95
C SER A 24 0.63 3.04 1.70
N PHE A 25 0.87 3.80 2.77
CA PHE A 25 1.64 5.03 2.75
C PHE A 25 2.96 4.80 3.47
N TRP A 26 4.02 5.34 2.90
CA TRP A 26 5.40 5.13 3.37
C TRP A 26 6.15 6.46 3.41
N ASN A 27 7.09 6.60 4.34
CA ASN A 27 7.93 7.78 4.49
C ASN A 27 8.88 7.98 3.30
N SER A 28 9.33 6.88 2.70
CA SER A 28 10.26 6.88 1.57
C SER A 28 9.92 5.75 0.60
N LYS A 29 10.35 5.92 -0.65
CA LYS A 29 10.24 4.87 -1.67
C LYS A 29 11.04 3.63 -1.28
N GLU A 30 12.22 3.82 -0.71
CA GLU A 30 13.13 2.76 -0.28
C GLU A 30 12.49 1.87 0.80
N ASP A 31 11.77 2.48 1.75
CA ASP A 31 11.04 1.74 2.78
C ASP A 31 9.90 0.90 2.17
N ALA A 32 9.14 1.46 1.24
CA ALA A 32 8.07 0.77 0.54
C ALA A 32 8.59 -0.41 -0.30
N GLU A 33 9.67 -0.20 -1.04
CA GLU A 33 10.30 -1.24 -1.86
C GLU A 33 10.92 -2.35 -0.99
N ARG A 34 11.53 -2.01 0.14
CA ARG A 34 12.05 -3.02 1.08
C ARG A 34 10.92 -3.89 1.61
N TYR A 35 9.80 -3.29 2.02
CA TYR A 35 8.62 -4.03 2.43
C TYR A 35 8.07 -4.94 1.32
N HIS A 36 7.98 -4.41 0.09
CA HIS A 36 7.50 -5.16 -1.06
C HIS A 36 8.38 -6.37 -1.38
N ARG A 37 9.71 -6.27 -1.20
CA ARG A 37 10.61 -7.41 -1.43
C ARG A 37 10.59 -8.44 -0.30
N GLU A 38 10.55 -7.99 0.95
CA GLU A 38 10.84 -8.87 2.10
C GLU A 38 9.58 -9.43 2.77
N GLN A 39 8.48 -8.70 2.74
CA GLN A 39 7.28 -8.99 3.55
C GLN A 39 6.06 -9.28 2.68
N TYR A 40 5.86 -8.50 1.61
CA TYR A 40 4.69 -8.66 0.73
C TYR A 40 4.53 -10.08 0.16
N PRO A 41 5.58 -10.82 -0.25
CA PRO A 41 5.42 -12.19 -0.77
C PRO A 41 4.81 -13.14 0.26
N LYS A 42 5.09 -12.93 1.56
CA LYS A 42 4.52 -13.74 2.64
C LYS A 42 3.03 -13.46 2.80
N ILE A 43 2.64 -12.19 2.72
CA ILE A 43 1.23 -11.78 2.77
C ILE A 43 0.48 -12.30 1.54
N GLN A 44 1.09 -12.22 0.36
CA GLN A 44 0.52 -12.75 -0.87
C GLN A 44 0.29 -14.26 -0.77
N GLU A 45 1.25 -15.03 -0.24
CA GLU A 45 1.07 -16.48 -0.05
C GLU A 45 -0.03 -16.79 0.98
N MET A 46 -0.11 -16.03 2.07
CA MET A 46 -1.16 -16.19 3.09
C MET A 46 -2.57 -15.93 2.54
N LEU A 47 -2.70 -15.01 1.59
CA LEU A 47 -4.00 -14.61 1.01
C LEU A 47 -4.33 -15.34 -0.29
N LYS A 48 -3.39 -16.12 -0.85
CA LYS A 48 -3.49 -16.73 -2.18
C LYS A 48 -4.78 -17.50 -2.40
N ASP A 49 -5.20 -18.31 -1.43
CA ASP A 49 -6.42 -19.13 -1.54
C ASP A 49 -7.72 -18.32 -1.41
N LEU A 50 -7.63 -17.06 -0.94
CA LEU A 50 -8.76 -16.14 -0.82
C LEU A 50 -8.91 -15.24 -2.05
N LEU A 51 -7.88 -15.16 -2.89
CA LEU A 51 -7.81 -14.26 -4.02
C LEU A 51 -8.23 -14.96 -5.31
N GLY A 52 -9.23 -14.42 -5.99
CA GLY A 52 -9.64 -14.93 -7.30
C GLY A 52 -8.59 -14.73 -8.40
N THR A 53 -7.69 -13.75 -8.23
CA THR A 53 -6.58 -13.45 -9.13
C THR A 53 -5.39 -12.90 -8.36
N GLU A 54 -4.20 -12.92 -8.97
CA GLU A 54 -3.04 -12.23 -8.40
C GLU A 54 -3.30 -10.72 -8.24
N PRO A 55 -2.94 -10.09 -7.10
CA PRO A 55 -3.14 -8.66 -6.91
C PRO A 55 -2.25 -7.84 -7.84
N VAL A 56 -2.81 -6.78 -8.42
CA VAL A 56 -2.03 -5.80 -9.19
C VAL A 56 -1.46 -4.76 -8.24
N VAL A 57 -0.13 -4.71 -8.13
CA VAL A 57 0.58 -3.74 -7.30
C VAL A 57 1.08 -2.58 -8.16
N ARG A 58 0.87 -1.34 -7.69
CA ARG A 58 1.39 -0.11 -8.32
C ARG A 58 1.89 0.85 -7.24
N THR A 59 2.85 1.68 -7.60
CA THR A 59 3.46 2.67 -6.71
C THR A 59 3.29 4.06 -7.30
N PHE A 60 3.04 5.04 -6.43
CA PHE A 60 2.83 6.44 -6.80
C PHE A 60 3.47 7.35 -5.74
N ASP A 61 3.91 8.53 -6.16
CA ASP A 61 4.32 9.58 -5.24
C ASP A 61 3.09 10.36 -4.76
N VAL A 62 3.00 10.58 -3.45
CA VAL A 62 1.90 11.35 -2.86
C VAL A 62 2.12 12.83 -3.18
N HIS A 63 1.33 13.36 -4.10
CA HIS A 63 1.35 14.79 -4.43
C HIS A 63 0.70 15.65 -3.34
N THR A 64 -0.52 15.27 -2.91
CA THR A 64 -1.32 15.99 -1.90
C THR A 64 -2.17 15.02 -1.11
N SER A 65 -2.32 15.23 0.20
CA SER A 65 -3.23 14.47 1.07
C SER A 65 -3.89 15.38 2.10
N THR A 66 -5.20 15.21 2.31
CA THR A 66 -5.98 15.91 3.34
C THR A 66 -6.21 15.06 4.58
N THR A 67 -6.26 13.73 4.40
CA THR A 67 -6.58 12.74 5.45
C THR A 67 -5.45 12.62 6.48
N HIS A 68 -4.23 12.94 6.06
CA HIS A 68 -3.05 12.94 6.90
C HIS A 68 -2.26 14.21 6.59
N ARG A 69 -1.66 14.87 7.59
CA ARG A 69 -0.54 15.80 7.36
C ARG A 69 0.69 15.00 6.90
N ILE A 70 0.56 14.24 5.82
CA ILE A 70 1.69 13.73 5.05
C ILE A 70 2.25 14.97 4.37
N VAL A 71 3.14 15.65 5.10
CA VAL A 71 3.81 16.83 4.58
C VAL A 71 4.66 16.34 3.41
N SER A 72 4.36 16.82 2.21
CA SER A 72 5.32 16.78 1.11
C SER A 72 6.56 17.52 1.58
N GLY A 73 7.55 16.78 2.08
CA GLY A 73 8.83 17.31 2.49
C GLY A 73 9.56 17.74 1.24
N LYS A 74 9.66 19.06 1.03
CA LYS A 74 10.47 19.70 -0.02
C LYS A 74 11.76 18.92 -0.27
N ALA A 75 11.94 18.41 -1.49
CA ALA A 75 13.27 18.10 -1.97
C ALA A 75 14.10 19.39 -1.93
N ALA A 76 15.22 19.36 -1.20
CA ALA A 76 16.25 20.38 -1.26
C ALA A 76 17.07 20.25 -2.55
#